data_AF-A0A6P0IBG6-F1
#
_entry.id   AF-A0A6P0IBG6-F1
#
_cell.length_a   1.000
_cell.length_b   1.000
_cell.length_c   1.000
_cell.angle_alpha   90.00
_cell.angle_beta   90.00
_cell.angle_gamma   90.00
#
_symmetry.space_group_name_H-M   'P 1'
#
loop_
_entity.id
_entity.type
_entity.pdbx_description
1 polymer ?
#
loop_
_entity_poly.entity_id
_entity_poly.type
_entity_poly.pdbx_seq_one_letter_code
_entity_poly.pdbx_strand_id
1 'polypeptide(L)'
;MQKYFSDSVCVNSSPLFPVPCSLFPTTAAKSTEPAQGSLTYDSEAIDAILALTSGHPYFTQVLCHALFSQARTEQKWQVTGDDVTRIVDDAIEIGEGGLTWFRDGLPIPERVIFSAVAEAQKKAERNYTQVVQDPLSLLEEYGVTITESLTQAREKLVESGFLGVVDITDQVSSYKEKSYKVKIELVRRWLIQRYPLRREIFELEDLDPEAKASYQQAIEQTDQGDVWQKVKPYEQILKANPNHFRALFEIARIYLEGDVFDKAVEYYQQAYLVDPVRNQDGLVRSHLGY
;
A
#
# COMPACT_ATOMS: atom_id res chain seq x y z
N MET A 1 0.13 14.50 -45.31
CA MET A 1 1.11 15.08 -44.38
C MET A 1 2.26 14.10 -44.18
N GLN A 2 3.20 14.12 -45.13
CA GLN A 2 4.46 13.39 -45.09
C GLN A 2 5.43 14.09 -44.14
N LYS A 3 5.95 13.35 -43.15
CA LYS A 3 7.39 13.11 -42.87
C LYS A 3 7.52 12.65 -41.42
N TYR A 4 7.43 11.33 -41.26
CA TYR A 4 8.00 10.59 -40.13
C TYR A 4 9.42 10.15 -40.51
N PHE A 5 10.28 10.02 -39.49
CA PHE A 5 11.65 9.48 -39.44
C PHE A 5 12.84 10.45 -39.63
N SER A 6 13.54 10.69 -38.51
CA SER A 6 14.99 10.46 -38.36
C SER A 6 15.39 10.49 -36.87
N ASP A 7 15.39 9.30 -36.28
CA ASP A 7 16.19 8.73 -35.17
C ASP A 7 16.83 9.61 -34.07
N SER A 8 16.39 9.35 -32.84
CA SER A 8 17.19 8.56 -31.89
C SER A 8 16.25 7.91 -30.87
N VAL A 9 15.88 6.65 -31.15
CA VAL A 9 15.04 5.81 -30.27
C VAL A 9 15.95 5.21 -29.20
N CYS A 10 15.71 5.49 -27.92
CA CYS A 10 16.28 4.68 -26.83
C CYS A 10 15.59 3.32 -26.84
N VAL A 11 16.21 2.36 -27.50
CA VAL A 11 15.76 0.96 -27.57
C VAL A 11 16.29 0.25 -26.32
N ASN A 12 15.41 0.01 -25.33
CA ASN A 12 15.25 -1.28 -24.62
C ASN A 12 14.48 -1.14 -23.29
N SER A 13 13.16 -1.33 -23.33
CA SER A 13 12.38 -2.32 -22.56
C SER A 13 10.94 -1.85 -22.29
N SER A 14 9.98 -2.73 -22.64
CA SER A 14 8.51 -2.65 -22.55
C SER A 14 7.75 -1.91 -23.69
N PRO A 15 6.88 -2.62 -24.46
CA PRO A 15 6.24 -2.09 -25.67
C PRO A 15 4.90 -1.38 -25.44
N LEU A 16 4.49 -1.10 -24.20
CA LEU A 16 3.14 -0.58 -23.94
C LEU A 16 3.03 0.95 -23.92
N PHE A 17 4.12 1.70 -23.72
CA PHE A 17 4.13 3.15 -23.84
C PHE A 17 5.53 3.64 -24.24
N PRO A 18 5.80 4.02 -25.50
CA PRO A 18 7.03 4.72 -25.83
C PRO A 18 7.01 6.07 -25.12
N VAL A 19 7.88 6.27 -24.13
CA VAL A 19 8.06 7.56 -23.46
C VAL A 19 8.84 8.44 -24.43
N PRO A 20 8.26 9.50 -25.02
CA PRO A 20 9.01 10.37 -25.92
C PRO A 20 10.16 11.03 -25.14
N CYS A 21 11.35 11.11 -25.76
CA CYS A 21 12.52 11.81 -25.21
C CYS A 21 12.22 13.27 -24.81
N SER A 22 11.11 13.85 -25.28
CA SER A 22 10.62 15.17 -24.90
C SER A 22 10.09 15.28 -23.46
N LEU A 23 9.86 14.16 -22.76
CA LEU A 23 9.44 14.15 -21.34
C LEU A 23 10.61 14.27 -20.38
N PHE A 24 11.81 13.87 -20.81
CA PHE A 24 13.04 14.27 -20.16
C PHE A 24 13.39 15.64 -20.73
N PRO A 25 13.62 16.68 -19.93
CA PRO A 25 14.03 17.97 -20.45
C PRO A 25 15.43 17.86 -21.04
N THR A 26 15.54 17.34 -22.26
CA THR A 26 16.66 17.58 -23.16
C THR A 26 16.18 18.60 -24.19
N THR A 27 16.90 19.71 -24.27
CA THR A 27 16.53 20.89 -25.05
C THR A 27 16.34 20.56 -26.53
N ALA A 28 15.13 20.73 -27.05
CA ALA A 28 14.83 21.21 -28.41
C ALA A 28 13.31 21.46 -28.51
N ALA A 29 12.74 22.60 -28.91
CA ALA A 29 13.28 23.73 -29.65
C ALA A 29 12.34 24.96 -29.50
N LYS A 30 12.89 26.11 -29.09
CA LYS A 30 12.62 27.48 -29.60
C LYS A 30 13.20 28.54 -28.65
N SER A 31 14.51 28.69 -28.69
CA SER A 31 15.15 30.00 -28.57
C SER A 31 16.61 29.85 -28.94
N THR A 32 17.07 30.77 -29.76
CA THR A 32 18.42 30.88 -30.30
C THR A 32 19.42 31.22 -29.18
N GLU A 33 19.94 30.18 -28.52
CA GLU A 33 21.25 30.06 -27.85
C GLU A 33 21.20 28.82 -26.95
N PRO A 34 22.15 27.86 -27.03
CA PRO A 34 22.20 26.76 -26.08
C PRO A 34 22.56 27.35 -24.71
N ALA A 35 21.62 27.29 -23.76
CA ALA A 35 21.87 27.76 -22.40
C ALA A 35 23.09 27.00 -21.83
N GLN A 36 24.17 27.72 -21.49
CA GLN A 36 25.24 27.19 -20.65
C GLN A 36 24.60 26.71 -19.34
N GLY A 37 24.62 25.40 -19.07
CA GLY A 37 23.99 24.79 -17.88
C GLY A 37 22.76 23.91 -18.14
N SER A 38 22.70 23.19 -19.27
CA SER A 38 21.67 22.17 -19.50
C SER A 38 21.81 21.00 -18.52
N LEU A 39 20.72 20.63 -17.85
CA LEU A 39 20.68 19.44 -16.98
C LEU A 39 20.88 18.17 -17.81
N THR A 40 21.87 17.36 -17.45
CA THR A 40 22.18 16.07 -18.08
C THR A 40 21.86 14.93 -17.12
N TYR A 41 21.55 13.75 -17.68
CA TYR A 41 21.20 12.54 -16.93
C TYR A 41 22.12 11.40 -17.38
N ASP A 42 22.67 10.67 -16.42
CA ASP A 42 23.37 9.41 -16.72
C ASP A 42 22.37 8.29 -17.03
N SER A 43 22.83 7.23 -17.68
CA SER A 43 21.97 6.10 -18.07
C SER A 43 21.28 5.47 -16.86
N GLU A 44 22.00 5.31 -15.75
CA GLU A 44 21.42 4.78 -14.50
C GLU A 44 20.32 5.66 -13.93
N ALA A 45 20.42 6.99 -14.09
CA ALA A 45 19.38 7.91 -13.66
C ALA A 45 18.12 7.76 -14.52
N ILE A 46 18.28 7.61 -15.83
CA ILE A 46 17.17 7.39 -16.77
C ILE A 46 16.47 6.06 -16.45
N ASP A 47 17.24 4.99 -16.25
CA ASP A 47 16.72 3.67 -15.90
C ASP A 47 15.97 3.71 -14.55
N ALA A 48 16.53 4.40 -13.55
CA ALA A 48 15.88 4.59 -12.25
C ALA A 48 14.56 5.37 -12.36
N ILE A 49 14.52 6.44 -13.15
CA ILE A 49 13.30 7.22 -13.40
C ILE A 49 12.24 6.33 -14.05
N LEU A 50 12.59 5.60 -15.12
CA LEU A 50 11.67 4.71 -15.80
C LEU A 50 11.18 3.58 -14.90
N ALA A 51 12.04 3.01 -14.06
CA ALA A 51 11.67 2.00 -13.08
C ALA A 51 10.66 2.53 -12.05
N LEU A 52 10.86 3.76 -11.54
CA LEU A 52 9.98 4.39 -10.56
C LEU A 52 8.61 4.76 -11.16
N THR A 53 8.60 5.33 -12.37
CA THR A 53 7.38 5.89 -12.97
C THR A 53 6.65 4.90 -13.87
N SER A 54 7.32 3.81 -14.26
CA SER A 54 6.85 2.88 -15.29
C SER A 54 6.47 3.57 -16.59
N GLY A 55 7.13 4.70 -16.88
CA GLY A 55 6.87 5.54 -18.05
C GLY A 55 5.62 6.41 -17.98
N HIS A 56 4.93 6.46 -16.84
CA HIS A 56 3.72 7.26 -16.69
C HIS A 56 4.02 8.78 -16.87
N PRO A 57 3.43 9.48 -17.86
CA PRO A 57 3.85 10.84 -18.23
C PRO A 57 3.82 11.84 -17.08
N TYR A 58 2.76 11.81 -16.26
CA TYR A 58 2.62 12.70 -15.11
C TYR A 58 3.70 12.45 -14.05
N PHE A 59 4.00 11.17 -13.72
CA PHE A 59 4.97 10.86 -12.67
C PHE A 59 6.41 11.07 -13.14
N THR A 60 6.69 10.81 -14.42
CA THR A 60 7.94 11.21 -15.06
C THR A 60 8.13 12.73 -14.96
N GLN A 61 7.09 13.52 -15.22
CA GLN A 61 7.17 14.97 -15.10
C GLN A 61 7.41 15.43 -13.65
N VAL A 62 6.71 14.86 -12.68
CA VAL A 62 6.89 15.16 -11.25
C VAL A 62 8.33 14.87 -10.81
N LEU A 63 8.85 13.69 -11.14
CA LEU A 63 10.20 13.28 -10.76
C LEU A 63 11.26 14.16 -11.44
N CYS A 64 11.11 14.45 -12.74
CA CYS A 64 11.99 15.36 -13.46
C CYS A 64 11.96 16.79 -12.89
N HIS A 65 10.78 17.28 -12.48
CA HIS A 65 10.64 18.60 -11.85
C HIS A 65 11.36 18.68 -10.50
N ALA A 66 11.24 17.64 -9.68
CA ALA A 66 11.92 17.55 -8.40
C ALA A 66 13.45 17.52 -8.58
N LEU A 67 13.95 16.69 -9.50
CA LEU A 67 15.37 16.60 -9.87
C LEU A 67 15.93 17.93 -10.36
N PHE A 68 15.20 18.63 -11.24
CA PHE A 68 15.62 19.93 -11.75
C PHE A 68 15.72 20.98 -10.63
N SER A 69 14.74 20.99 -9.71
CA SER A 69 14.73 21.91 -8.57
C SER A 69 15.91 21.66 -7.63
N GLN A 70 16.24 20.39 -7.40
CA GLN A 70 17.40 19.99 -6.61
C GLN A 70 18.73 20.38 -7.28
N ALA A 71 18.88 20.05 -8.57
CA ALA A 71 20.05 20.41 -9.38
C ALA A 71 20.36 21.91 -9.35
N ARG A 72 19.31 22.75 -9.48
CA ARG A 72 19.43 24.21 -9.40
C ARG A 72 19.88 24.68 -8.01
N THR A 73 19.38 24.06 -6.96
CA THR A 73 19.72 24.40 -5.57
C THR A 73 21.16 24.03 -5.24
N GLU A 74 21.59 22.85 -5.68
CA GLU A 74 22.94 22.31 -5.43
C GLU A 74 23.99 22.82 -6.44
N GLN A 75 23.56 23.56 -7.48
CA GLN A 75 24.40 23.94 -8.63
C GLN A 75 25.08 22.72 -9.29
N LYS A 76 24.42 21.56 -9.24
CA LYS A 76 24.86 20.28 -9.80
C LYS A 76 24.02 19.95 -11.03
N TRP A 77 24.60 20.11 -12.22
CA TRP A 77 23.88 19.97 -13.50
C TRP A 77 23.98 18.58 -14.15
N GLN A 78 24.46 17.58 -13.41
CA GLN A 78 24.54 16.19 -13.81
C GLN A 78 23.75 15.34 -12.81
N VAL A 79 22.73 14.63 -13.28
CA VAL A 79 21.87 13.77 -12.46
C VAL A 79 22.33 12.33 -12.52
N THR A 80 22.53 11.73 -11.34
CA THR A 80 22.95 10.35 -11.14
C THR A 80 21.81 9.48 -10.59
N GLY A 81 21.95 8.15 -10.61
CA GLY A 81 20.96 7.24 -10.01
C GLY A 81 20.75 7.49 -8.50
N ASP A 82 21.80 7.91 -7.79
CA ASP A 82 21.73 8.29 -6.38
C ASP A 82 20.88 9.54 -6.15
N ASP A 83 20.96 10.52 -7.05
CA ASP A 83 20.11 11.72 -6.99
C ASP A 83 18.64 11.35 -7.17
N VAL A 84 18.34 10.43 -8.10
CA VAL A 84 16.98 9.91 -8.32
C VAL A 84 16.46 9.17 -7.08
N THR A 85 17.31 8.38 -6.43
CA THR A 85 16.92 7.64 -5.21
C THR A 85 16.62 8.58 -4.05
N ARG A 86 17.38 9.67 -3.93
CA ARG A 86 17.24 10.66 -2.85
C ARG A 86 16.01 11.55 -2.98
N ILE A 87 15.58 11.84 -4.20
CA ILE A 87 14.45 12.76 -4.46
C ILE A 87 13.07 12.07 -4.43
N VAL A 88 13.02 10.74 -4.23
CA VAL A 88 11.74 9.99 -4.33
C VAL A 88 10.69 10.52 -3.36
N ASP A 89 11.06 10.78 -2.11
CA ASP A 89 10.12 11.26 -1.09
C ASP A 89 9.60 12.66 -1.45
N ASP A 90 10.49 13.57 -1.87
CA ASP A 90 10.11 14.92 -2.35
C ASP A 90 9.19 14.84 -3.58
N ALA A 91 9.46 13.91 -4.50
CA ALA A 91 8.62 13.69 -5.67
C ALA A 91 7.23 13.15 -5.30
N ILE A 92 7.13 12.30 -4.27
CA ILE A 92 5.84 11.86 -3.73
C ILE A 92 5.08 13.05 -3.15
N GLU A 93 5.74 13.92 -2.39
CA GLU A 93 5.11 15.12 -1.82
C GLU A 93 4.62 16.10 -2.90
N ILE A 94 5.44 16.36 -3.92
CA ILE A 94 5.08 17.22 -5.05
C ILE A 94 3.93 16.61 -5.87
N GLY A 95 3.95 15.30 -6.06
CA GLY A 95 2.97 14.55 -6.85
C GLY A 95 1.68 14.17 -6.11
N GLU A 96 1.55 14.55 -4.84
CA GLU A 96 0.49 14.06 -3.94
C GLU A 96 -0.90 14.21 -4.55
N GLY A 97 -1.21 15.36 -5.15
CA GLY A 97 -2.53 15.62 -5.74
C GLY A 97 -2.89 14.70 -6.92
N GLY A 98 -1.91 14.16 -7.64
CA GLY A 98 -2.14 13.16 -8.68
C GLY A 98 -2.11 11.72 -8.14
N LEU A 99 -1.38 11.50 -7.04
CA LEU A 99 -1.30 10.20 -6.37
C LEU A 99 -2.61 9.86 -5.65
N THR A 100 -3.26 10.82 -4.98
CA THR A 100 -4.53 10.61 -4.27
C THR A 100 -5.62 10.01 -5.15
N TRP A 101 -5.62 10.32 -6.44
CA TRP A 101 -6.54 9.73 -7.42
C TRP A 101 -6.49 8.18 -7.45
N PHE A 102 -5.32 7.58 -7.22
CA PHE A 102 -5.16 6.12 -7.18
C PHE A 102 -5.89 5.45 -6.03
N ARG A 103 -6.30 6.21 -5.00
CA ARG A 103 -6.95 5.69 -3.81
C ARG A 103 -8.37 6.19 -3.64
N ASP A 104 -8.62 7.49 -3.84
CA ASP A 104 -9.89 8.11 -3.47
C ASP A 104 -11.08 7.55 -4.25
N GLY A 105 -10.85 7.06 -5.48
CA GLY A 105 -11.87 6.40 -6.29
C GLY A 105 -12.10 4.92 -5.95
N LEU A 106 -11.27 4.31 -5.12
CA LEU A 106 -11.36 2.88 -4.79
C LEU A 106 -12.28 2.63 -3.59
N PRO A 107 -13.13 1.59 -3.63
CA PRO A 107 -13.87 1.16 -2.44
C PRO A 107 -12.91 0.61 -1.36
N ILE A 108 -13.40 0.54 -0.12
CA ILE A 108 -12.60 0.13 1.05
C ILE A 108 -11.84 -1.19 0.81
N PRO A 109 -12.48 -2.30 0.35
CA PRO A 109 -11.76 -3.57 0.17
C PRO A 109 -10.58 -3.45 -0.81
N GLU A 110 -10.76 -2.73 -1.91
CA GLU A 110 -9.73 -2.46 -2.90
C GLU A 110 -8.60 -1.60 -2.32
N ARG A 111 -8.90 -0.59 -1.50
CA ARG A 111 -7.86 0.21 -0.82
C ARG A 111 -6.99 -0.64 0.11
N VAL A 112 -7.62 -1.54 0.87
CA VAL A 112 -6.90 -2.44 1.78
C VAL A 112 -6.04 -3.44 1.01
N ILE A 113 -6.58 -4.08 -0.04
CA ILE A 113 -5.81 -5.00 -0.88
C ILE A 113 -4.65 -4.28 -1.57
N PHE A 114 -4.86 -3.06 -2.06
CA PHE A 114 -3.82 -2.32 -2.75
C PHE A 114 -2.64 -2.01 -1.83
N SER A 115 -2.94 -1.62 -0.59
CA SER A 115 -1.94 -1.40 0.47
C SER A 115 -1.28 -2.71 0.91
N ALA A 116 -2.03 -3.82 0.94
CA ALA A 116 -1.50 -5.14 1.26
C ALA A 116 -0.46 -5.62 0.23
N VAL A 117 -0.74 -5.44 -1.07
CA VAL A 117 0.22 -5.78 -2.13
C VAL A 117 1.49 -4.93 -2.01
N ALA A 118 1.34 -3.62 -1.75
CA ALA A 118 2.48 -2.73 -1.58
C ALA A 118 3.37 -3.15 -0.38
N GLU A 119 2.76 -3.50 0.75
CA GLU A 119 3.47 -3.98 1.94
C GLU A 119 4.11 -5.36 1.72
N ALA A 120 3.44 -6.28 1.02
CA ALA A 120 3.99 -7.60 0.66
C ALA A 120 5.26 -7.45 -0.19
N GLN A 121 5.25 -6.56 -1.18
CA GLN A 121 6.43 -6.26 -2.00
C GLN A 121 7.57 -5.68 -1.15
N LYS A 122 7.27 -4.74 -0.24
CA LYS A 122 8.27 -4.16 0.68
C LYS A 122 8.87 -5.20 1.63
N LYS A 123 8.07 -6.15 2.13
CA LYS A 123 8.57 -7.28 2.93
C LYS A 123 9.53 -8.16 2.11
N ALA A 124 9.19 -8.46 0.86
CA ALA A 124 10.04 -9.25 -0.04
C ALA A 124 11.36 -8.56 -0.37
N GLU A 125 11.39 -7.23 -0.52
CA GLU A 125 12.62 -6.45 -0.74
C GLU A 125 13.63 -6.58 0.41
N ARG A 126 13.14 -6.78 1.65
CA ARG A 126 14.00 -6.98 2.82
C ARG A 126 14.57 -8.39 2.91
N ASN A 127 13.92 -9.36 2.28
CA ASN A 127 14.27 -10.78 2.31
C ASN A 127 14.34 -11.35 0.89
N TYR A 128 15.47 -11.19 0.21
CA TYR A 128 15.69 -11.62 -1.19
C TYR A 128 15.38 -13.10 -1.49
N THR A 129 15.32 -13.97 -0.49
CA THR A 129 14.99 -15.39 -0.63
C THR A 129 13.50 -15.69 -0.52
N GLN A 130 12.67 -14.71 -0.17
CA GLN A 130 11.25 -14.89 0.08
C GLN A 130 10.43 -14.49 -1.15
N VAL A 131 9.57 -15.41 -1.61
CA VAL A 131 8.57 -15.15 -2.64
C VAL A 131 7.63 -14.04 -2.14
N VAL A 132 7.22 -13.13 -3.03
CA VAL A 132 6.21 -12.11 -2.71
C VAL A 132 4.94 -12.82 -2.23
N GLN A 133 4.60 -12.61 -0.96
CA GLN A 133 3.46 -13.24 -0.32
C GLN A 133 2.15 -12.79 -0.96
N ASP A 134 1.17 -13.70 -1.08
CA ASP A 134 -0.18 -13.34 -1.50
C ASP A 134 -0.79 -12.29 -0.53
N PRO A 135 -1.42 -11.23 -1.04
CA PRO A 135 -1.97 -10.15 -0.20
C PRO A 135 -3.04 -10.62 0.78
N LEU A 136 -3.82 -11.66 0.47
CA LEU A 136 -4.83 -12.18 1.41
C LEU A 136 -4.15 -12.92 2.56
N SER A 137 -3.14 -13.75 2.27
CA SER A 137 -2.34 -14.40 3.32
C SER A 137 -1.66 -13.38 4.23
N LEU A 138 -1.15 -12.29 3.67
CA LEU A 138 -0.59 -11.19 4.46
C LEU A 138 -1.65 -10.52 5.35
N LEU A 139 -2.88 -10.33 4.87
CA LEU A 139 -3.96 -9.76 5.66
C LEU A 139 -4.34 -10.66 6.85
N GLU A 140 -4.33 -11.98 6.68
CA GLU A 140 -4.53 -12.93 7.78
C GLU A 140 -3.47 -12.78 8.89
N GLU A 141 -2.20 -12.56 8.53
CA GLU A 141 -1.14 -12.26 9.52
C GLU A 141 -1.41 -10.98 10.32
N TYR A 142 -2.20 -10.06 9.76
CA TYR A 142 -2.60 -8.80 10.38
C TYR A 142 -3.96 -8.94 11.11
N GLY A 143 -4.46 -10.17 11.30
CA GLY A 143 -5.70 -10.45 12.02
C GLY A 143 -6.97 -10.14 11.24
N VAL A 144 -6.87 -9.96 9.92
CA VAL A 144 -8.03 -9.72 9.05
C VAL A 144 -8.67 -11.06 8.68
N THR A 145 -9.98 -11.15 8.84
CA THR A 145 -10.78 -12.25 8.32
C THR A 145 -11.04 -12.04 6.82
N ILE A 146 -10.65 -13.00 5.98
CA ILE A 146 -10.81 -12.91 4.54
C ILE A 146 -12.29 -13.10 4.15
N THR A 147 -12.88 -12.02 3.66
CA THR A 147 -14.25 -11.99 3.15
C THR A 147 -14.26 -12.12 1.63
N GLU A 148 -15.41 -12.52 1.08
CA GLU A 148 -15.63 -12.55 -0.37
C GLU A 148 -15.36 -11.19 -1.03
N SER A 149 -15.68 -10.09 -0.35
CA SER A 149 -15.41 -8.73 -0.86
C SER A 149 -13.91 -8.45 -1.04
N LEU A 150 -13.05 -8.95 -0.15
CA LEU A 150 -11.59 -8.81 -0.26
C LEU A 150 -11.03 -9.66 -1.40
N THR A 151 -11.53 -10.89 -1.57
CA THR A 151 -11.16 -11.76 -2.69
C THR A 151 -11.54 -11.11 -4.02
N GLN A 152 -12.76 -10.56 -4.13
CA GLN A 152 -13.22 -9.87 -5.35
C GLN A 152 -12.44 -8.58 -5.62
N ALA A 153 -12.09 -7.82 -4.58
CA ALA A 153 -11.32 -6.60 -4.71
C ALA A 153 -9.94 -6.84 -5.33
N ARG A 154 -9.28 -7.95 -4.96
CA ARG A 154 -8.00 -8.37 -5.57
C ARG A 154 -8.14 -8.57 -7.07
N GLU A 155 -9.16 -9.29 -7.52
CA GLU A 155 -9.38 -9.54 -8.95
C GLU A 155 -9.76 -8.25 -9.70
N LYS A 156 -10.63 -7.41 -9.13
CA LYS A 156 -11.01 -6.11 -9.72
C LYS A 156 -9.83 -5.16 -9.91
N LEU A 157 -8.87 -5.15 -8.98
CA LEU A 157 -7.66 -4.33 -9.09
C LEU A 157 -6.73 -4.82 -10.22
N VAL A 158 -6.71 -6.13 -10.49
CA VAL A 158 -6.01 -6.69 -11.65
C VAL A 158 -6.72 -6.28 -12.94
N GLU A 159 -8.04 -6.46 -13.01
CA GLU A 159 -8.87 -6.11 -14.17
C GLU A 159 -8.78 -4.61 -14.51
N SER A 160 -8.86 -3.76 -13.48
CA SER A 160 -8.75 -2.30 -13.60
C SER A 160 -7.31 -1.83 -13.85
N GLY A 161 -6.35 -2.75 -13.85
CA GLY A 161 -4.98 -2.50 -14.24
C GLY A 161 -4.11 -1.83 -13.19
N PHE A 162 -4.55 -1.73 -11.93
CA PHE A 162 -3.75 -1.23 -10.81
C PHE A 162 -2.66 -2.24 -10.40
N LEU A 163 -2.99 -3.53 -10.53
CA LEU A 163 -2.10 -4.64 -10.21
C LEU A 163 -1.66 -5.40 -11.46
N GLY A 164 -0.40 -5.82 -11.48
CA GLY A 164 0.13 -6.85 -12.37
C GLY A 164 0.12 -8.20 -11.66
N VAL A 165 0.00 -9.28 -12.44
CA VAL A 165 0.11 -10.66 -11.96
C VAL A 165 1.40 -11.25 -12.52
N VAL A 166 2.18 -11.87 -11.66
CA VAL A 166 3.39 -12.61 -12.01
C VAL A 166 3.15 -14.06 -11.61
N ASP A 167 3.14 -14.96 -12.60
CA ASP A 167 3.04 -16.39 -12.34
C ASP A 167 4.36 -16.88 -11.75
N ILE A 168 4.32 -17.42 -10.53
CA ILE A 168 5.45 -18.09 -9.92
C ILE A 168 5.43 -19.52 -10.42
N THR A 169 6.36 -19.86 -11.30
CA THR A 169 6.62 -21.23 -11.72
C THR A 169 7.74 -21.79 -10.87
N ASP A 170 7.39 -22.58 -9.87
CA ASP A 170 8.36 -23.46 -9.25
C ASP A 170 8.61 -24.66 -10.19
N GLN A 171 9.86 -24.91 -10.56
CA GLN A 171 10.21 -26.04 -11.43
C GLN A 171 10.18 -27.39 -10.69
N VAL A 172 10.07 -27.36 -9.36
CA VAL A 172 10.20 -28.54 -8.49
C VAL A 172 8.85 -29.03 -7.96
N SER A 173 7.95 -28.11 -7.66
CA SER A 173 6.62 -28.42 -7.14
C SER A 173 5.59 -27.89 -8.14
N SER A 174 4.66 -28.70 -8.63
CA SER A 174 3.67 -28.30 -9.65
C SER A 174 2.65 -27.26 -9.17
N TYR A 175 3.01 -26.44 -8.18
CA TYR A 175 2.22 -25.39 -7.57
C TYR A 175 2.39 -24.10 -8.40
N LYS A 176 1.25 -23.57 -8.87
CA LYS A 176 1.19 -22.27 -9.54
C LYS A 176 0.64 -21.27 -8.53
N GLU A 177 1.52 -20.48 -7.94
CA GLU A 177 1.12 -19.37 -7.09
C GLU A 177 1.17 -18.06 -7.89
N LYS A 178 0.19 -17.19 -7.68
CA LYS A 178 0.14 -15.88 -8.33
C LYS A 178 0.73 -14.84 -7.38
N SER A 179 1.79 -14.17 -7.81
CA SER A 179 2.26 -12.96 -7.15
C SER A 179 1.57 -11.74 -7.74
N TYR A 180 1.21 -10.80 -6.88
CA TYR A 180 0.60 -9.54 -7.26
C TYR A 180 1.61 -8.40 -7.09
N LYS A 181 1.61 -7.44 -8.00
CA LYS A 181 2.53 -6.29 -7.98
C LYS A 181 1.80 -5.01 -8.32
N VAL A 182 1.99 -3.96 -7.53
CA VAL A 182 1.62 -2.59 -7.90
C VAL A 182 2.40 -2.20 -9.15
N LYS A 183 1.70 -1.80 -10.22
CA LYS A 183 2.36 -1.56 -11.51
C LYS A 183 3.32 -0.38 -11.50
N ILE A 184 2.95 0.70 -10.84
CA ILE A 184 3.74 1.93 -10.78
C ILE A 184 4.47 1.97 -9.44
N GLU A 185 5.79 1.89 -9.47
CA GLU A 185 6.63 1.82 -8.28
C GLU A 185 6.52 3.06 -7.39
N LEU A 186 6.38 4.25 -7.97
CA LEU A 186 6.12 5.48 -7.21
C LEU A 186 4.82 5.42 -6.41
N VAL A 187 3.76 4.83 -6.99
CA VAL A 187 2.46 4.61 -6.29
C VAL A 187 2.63 3.61 -5.16
N ARG A 188 3.40 2.53 -5.36
CA ARG A 188 3.71 1.56 -4.29
C ARG A 188 4.37 2.25 -3.09
N ARG A 189 5.41 3.06 -3.34
CA ARG A 189 6.13 3.79 -2.27
C ARG A 189 5.23 4.79 -1.56
N TRP A 190 4.41 5.51 -2.31
CA TRP A 190 3.41 6.42 -1.75
C TRP A 190 2.40 5.71 -0.84
N LEU A 191 1.86 4.54 -1.25
CA LEU A 191 0.97 3.74 -0.41
C LEU A 191 1.64 3.36 0.91
N ILE A 192 2.88 2.88 0.87
CA ILE A 192 3.64 2.53 2.08
C ILE A 192 3.84 3.73 3.01
N GLN A 193 4.11 4.91 2.45
CA GLN A 193 4.40 6.12 3.22
C GLN A 193 3.14 6.76 3.81
N ARG A 194 2.05 6.84 3.05
CA ARG A 194 0.82 7.55 3.43
C ARG A 194 -0.26 6.66 4.03
N TYR A 195 -0.32 5.41 3.58
CA TYR A 195 -1.39 4.44 3.86
C TYR A 195 -0.80 3.10 4.34
N PRO A 196 -0.05 3.09 5.45
CA PRO A 196 0.56 1.86 5.95
C PRO A 196 -0.52 0.82 6.26
N LEU A 197 -0.28 -0.43 5.87
CA LEU A 197 -1.27 -1.51 5.92
C LEU A 197 -1.97 -1.63 7.29
N ARG A 198 -1.22 -1.55 8.40
CA ARG A 198 -1.79 -1.62 9.76
C ARG A 198 -2.86 -0.57 10.04
N ARG A 199 -2.77 0.59 9.40
CA ARG A 199 -3.78 1.65 9.52
C ARG A 199 -4.95 1.38 8.57
N GLU A 200 -4.66 0.99 7.34
CA GLU A 200 -5.69 0.80 6.30
C GLU A 200 -6.67 -0.32 6.63
N ILE A 201 -6.23 -1.39 7.31
CA ILE A 201 -7.15 -2.48 7.69
C ILE A 201 -8.32 -1.97 8.54
N PHE A 202 -8.15 -0.92 9.36
CA PHE A 202 -9.24 -0.36 10.17
C PHE A 202 -10.37 0.25 9.35
N GLU A 203 -10.16 0.57 8.07
CA GLU A 203 -11.27 0.99 7.22
C GLU A 203 -12.29 -0.12 7.00
N LEU A 204 -11.91 -1.40 7.16
CA LEU A 204 -12.83 -2.53 7.07
C LEU A 204 -13.93 -2.48 8.13
N GLU A 205 -13.73 -1.76 9.24
CA GLU A 205 -14.76 -1.53 10.24
C GLU A 205 -15.97 -0.77 9.67
N ASP A 206 -15.72 0.09 8.67
CA ASP A 206 -16.71 1.00 8.06
C ASP A 206 -17.46 0.37 6.87
N LEU A 207 -17.23 -0.91 6.55
CA LEU A 207 -17.93 -1.62 5.47
C LEU A 207 -19.42 -1.80 5.73
N ASP A 208 -19.80 -1.93 6.99
CA ASP A 208 -21.16 -2.17 7.44
C ASP A 208 -21.61 -1.01 8.35
N PRO A 209 -22.42 -0.07 7.82
CA PRO A 209 -22.96 1.04 8.60
C PRO A 209 -23.83 0.60 9.78
N GLU A 210 -24.53 -0.54 9.67
CA GLU A 210 -25.34 -1.09 10.75
C GLU A 210 -24.46 -1.64 11.87
N ALA A 211 -23.38 -2.35 11.54
CA ALA A 211 -22.39 -2.81 12.52
C ALA A 211 -21.74 -1.63 13.25
N LYS A 212 -21.38 -0.56 12.53
CA LYS A 212 -20.82 0.66 13.09
C LYS A 212 -21.79 1.36 14.05
N ALA A 213 -23.06 1.51 13.65
CA ALA A 213 -24.08 2.10 14.50
C ALA A 213 -24.34 1.24 15.75
N SER A 214 -24.37 -0.08 15.58
CA SER A 214 -24.55 -1.04 16.68
C SER A 214 -23.38 -0.96 17.68
N TYR A 215 -22.14 -0.77 17.20
CA TYR A 215 -20.99 -0.55 18.07
C TYR A 215 -21.11 0.72 18.89
N GLN A 216 -21.51 1.83 18.28
CA GLN A 216 -21.74 3.09 19.01
C GLN A 216 -22.81 2.94 20.10
N GLN A 217 -23.88 2.20 19.82
CA GLN A 217 -24.89 1.90 20.83
C GLN A 217 -24.34 0.98 21.94
N ALA A 218 -23.57 -0.04 21.58
CA ALA A 218 -23.02 -1.00 22.53
C ALA A 218 -22.14 -0.31 23.57
N ILE A 219 -21.23 0.58 23.14
CA ILE A 219 -20.32 1.30 24.06
C ILE A 219 -21.09 2.18 25.06
N GLU A 220 -22.24 2.75 24.68
CA GLU A 220 -23.07 3.59 25.55
C GLU A 220 -23.80 2.78 26.64
N GLN A 221 -23.98 1.47 26.43
CA GLN A 221 -24.78 0.58 27.28
C GLN A 221 -23.94 -0.45 28.08
N THR A 222 -22.62 -0.53 27.84
CA THR A 222 -21.75 -1.63 28.31
C THR A 222 -21.49 -1.63 29.84
N ASP A 223 -21.88 -0.60 30.58
CA ASP A 223 -21.57 -0.52 32.01
C ASP A 223 -22.39 -1.49 32.89
N GLN A 224 -23.50 -2.02 32.37
CA GLN A 224 -24.46 -2.80 33.16
C GLN A 224 -24.44 -4.29 32.80
N GLY A 225 -24.49 -5.15 33.82
CA GLY A 225 -24.61 -6.61 33.65
C GLY A 225 -23.34 -7.40 33.95
N ASP A 226 -23.49 -8.72 33.95
CA ASP A 226 -22.35 -9.64 34.04
C ASP A 226 -21.53 -9.67 32.73
N VAL A 227 -20.35 -10.31 32.78
CA VAL A 227 -19.41 -10.43 31.65
C VAL A 227 -20.10 -10.89 30.37
N TRP A 228 -21.00 -11.88 30.47
CA TRP A 228 -21.66 -12.47 29.31
C TRP A 228 -22.69 -11.53 28.69
N GLN A 229 -23.42 -10.79 29.52
CA GLN A 229 -24.35 -9.77 29.06
C GLN A 229 -23.62 -8.63 28.33
N LYS A 230 -22.46 -8.22 28.85
CA LYS A 230 -21.63 -7.17 28.25
C LYS A 230 -21.01 -7.57 26.91
N VAL A 231 -20.59 -8.83 26.74
CA VAL A 231 -19.96 -9.33 25.50
C VAL A 231 -20.96 -9.51 24.35
N LYS A 232 -22.20 -9.91 24.66
CA LYS A 232 -23.20 -10.31 23.65
C LYS A 232 -23.45 -9.28 22.53
N PRO A 233 -23.55 -7.96 22.78
CA PRO A 233 -23.70 -6.96 21.71
C PRO A 233 -22.50 -6.96 20.75
N TYR A 234 -21.28 -7.10 21.27
CA TYR A 234 -20.06 -7.10 20.46
C TYR A 234 -19.93 -8.37 19.61
N GLU A 235 -20.37 -9.53 20.11
CA GLU A 235 -20.43 -10.75 19.30
C GLU A 235 -21.39 -10.61 18.10
N GLN A 236 -22.51 -9.91 18.28
CA GLN A 236 -23.44 -9.62 17.19
C GLN A 236 -22.82 -8.68 16.15
N ILE A 237 -22.05 -7.70 16.60
CA ILE A 237 -21.30 -6.79 15.73
C ILE A 237 -20.25 -7.56 14.91
N LEU A 238 -19.46 -8.44 15.54
CA LEU A 238 -18.48 -9.27 14.83
C LEU A 238 -19.12 -10.27 13.86
N LYS A 239 -20.34 -10.74 14.15
CA LYS A 239 -21.07 -11.59 13.22
C LYS A 239 -21.52 -10.84 11.96
N ALA A 240 -21.90 -9.57 12.10
CA ALA A 240 -22.26 -8.71 10.97
C ALA A 240 -21.01 -8.27 10.19
N ASN A 241 -19.99 -7.80 10.89
CA ASN A 241 -18.70 -7.43 10.33
C ASN A 241 -17.55 -8.16 11.08
N PRO A 242 -17.03 -9.26 10.51
CA PRO A 242 -15.92 -10.02 11.10
C PRO A 242 -14.63 -9.21 11.27
N ASN A 243 -14.49 -8.10 10.55
CA ASN A 243 -13.34 -7.19 10.60
C ASN A 243 -13.62 -5.94 11.44
N HIS A 244 -14.57 -5.99 12.38
CA HIS A 244 -14.82 -4.91 13.32
C HIS A 244 -13.87 -4.99 14.54
N PHE A 245 -12.60 -4.63 14.35
CA PHE A 245 -11.53 -4.84 15.33
C PHE A 245 -11.77 -4.17 16.68
N ARG A 246 -12.41 -3.00 16.72
CA ARG A 246 -12.77 -2.33 17.98
C ARG A 246 -13.73 -3.17 18.83
N ALA A 247 -14.68 -3.88 18.21
CA ALA A 247 -15.58 -4.76 18.95
C ALA A 247 -14.82 -5.98 19.50
N LEU A 248 -13.88 -6.52 18.70
CA LEU A 248 -12.95 -7.57 19.15
C LEU A 248 -12.13 -7.10 20.38
N PHE A 249 -11.61 -5.87 20.35
CA PHE A 249 -10.86 -5.31 21.48
C PHE A 249 -11.72 -5.13 22.73
N GLU A 250 -12.98 -4.70 22.58
CA GLU A 250 -13.91 -4.59 23.71
C GLU A 250 -14.22 -5.96 24.32
N ILE A 251 -14.42 -7.00 23.52
CA ILE A 251 -14.64 -8.37 24.02
C ILE A 251 -13.43 -8.84 24.83
N ALA A 252 -12.23 -8.66 24.30
CA ALA A 252 -10.98 -9.04 24.99
C ALA A 252 -10.86 -8.34 26.35
N ARG A 253 -11.12 -7.02 26.37
CA ARG A 253 -11.10 -6.20 27.59
C ARG A 253 -12.15 -6.64 28.60
N ILE A 254 -13.40 -6.86 28.18
CA ILE A 254 -14.49 -7.27 29.07
C ILE A 254 -14.21 -8.62 29.72
N TYR A 255 -13.64 -9.58 28.98
CA TYR A 255 -13.25 -10.86 29.57
C TYR A 255 -12.12 -10.72 30.58
N LEU A 256 -11.13 -9.86 30.32
CA LEU A 256 -10.05 -9.59 31.27
C LEU A 256 -10.57 -8.91 32.55
N GLU A 257 -11.40 -7.87 32.42
CA GLU A 257 -12.01 -7.18 33.57
C GLU A 257 -12.99 -8.06 34.36
N GLY A 258 -13.50 -9.10 33.71
CA GLY A 258 -14.37 -10.10 34.30
C GLY A 258 -13.64 -11.27 34.97
N ASP A 259 -12.30 -11.22 35.04
CA ASP A 259 -11.44 -12.31 35.51
C ASP A 259 -11.64 -13.65 34.75
N VAL A 260 -12.18 -13.59 33.52
CA VAL A 260 -12.36 -14.75 32.63
C VAL A 260 -11.13 -14.89 31.73
N PHE A 261 -9.99 -15.20 32.36
CA PHE A 261 -8.68 -15.13 31.73
C PHE A 261 -8.51 -16.04 30.50
N ASP A 262 -9.09 -17.25 30.53
CA ASP A 262 -8.98 -18.20 29.40
C ASP A 262 -9.53 -17.59 28.10
N LYS A 263 -10.69 -16.93 28.19
CA LYS A 263 -11.28 -16.23 27.04
C LYS A 263 -10.57 -14.94 26.72
N ALA A 264 -10.12 -14.20 27.73
CA ALA A 264 -9.35 -12.99 27.53
C ALA A 264 -8.10 -13.28 26.69
N VAL A 265 -7.36 -14.36 26.99
CA VAL A 265 -6.21 -14.81 26.20
C VAL A 265 -6.58 -15.07 24.75
N GLU A 266 -7.66 -15.83 24.49
CA GLU A 266 -8.10 -16.16 23.13
C GLU A 266 -8.37 -14.90 22.29
N TYR A 267 -9.15 -13.96 22.83
CA TYR A 267 -9.50 -12.73 22.13
C TYR A 267 -8.32 -11.74 22.04
N TYR A 268 -7.48 -11.64 23.06
CA TYR A 268 -6.28 -10.80 22.99
C TYR A 268 -5.24 -11.34 22.02
N GLN A 269 -5.14 -12.65 21.80
CA GLN A 269 -4.28 -13.22 20.75
C GLN A 269 -4.72 -12.75 19.36
N GLN A 270 -6.02 -12.78 19.08
CA GLN A 270 -6.57 -12.25 17.82
C GLN A 270 -6.33 -10.74 17.71
N ALA A 271 -6.63 -9.99 18.78
CA ALA A 271 -6.44 -8.55 18.83
C ALA A 271 -4.98 -8.12 18.64
N TYR A 272 -4.04 -8.92 19.14
CA TYR A 272 -2.60 -8.69 19.02
C TYR A 272 -2.10 -8.79 17.57
N LEU A 273 -2.71 -9.62 16.73
CA LEU A 273 -2.36 -9.66 15.30
C LEU A 273 -2.67 -8.32 14.61
N VAL A 274 -3.82 -7.74 14.95
CA VAL A 274 -4.31 -6.46 14.41
C VAL A 274 -3.46 -5.29 14.88
N ASP A 275 -3.38 -5.11 16.20
CA ASP A 275 -2.63 -4.02 16.83
C ASP A 275 -1.83 -4.55 18.02
N PRO A 276 -0.57 -4.96 17.79
CA PRO A 276 0.31 -5.45 18.84
C PRO A 276 0.53 -4.41 19.94
N VAL A 277 0.70 -3.15 19.58
CA VAL A 277 1.06 -2.07 20.53
C VAL A 277 -0.08 -1.84 21.50
N ARG A 278 -1.32 -1.78 21.02
CA ARG A 278 -2.51 -1.59 21.87
C ARG A 278 -2.81 -2.79 22.76
N ASN A 279 -2.61 -4.01 22.25
CA ASN A 279 -3.14 -5.22 22.88
C ASN A 279 -2.11 -6.05 23.66
N GLN A 280 -0.82 -5.68 23.61
CA GLN A 280 0.25 -6.40 24.31
C GLN A 280 0.02 -6.49 25.82
N ASP A 281 -0.31 -5.38 26.49
CA ASP A 281 -0.51 -5.35 27.94
C ASP A 281 -1.66 -6.26 28.37
N GLY A 282 -2.81 -6.13 27.70
CA GLY A 282 -3.97 -6.96 27.96
C GLY A 282 -3.71 -8.45 27.73
N LEU A 283 -2.94 -8.81 26.69
CA LEU A 283 -2.54 -10.19 26.44
C LEU A 283 -1.64 -10.75 27.56
N VAL A 284 -0.65 -9.98 28.00
CA VAL A 284 0.25 -10.39 29.10
C VAL A 284 -0.55 -10.58 30.40
N ARG A 285 -1.39 -9.61 30.75
CA ARG A 285 -2.28 -9.65 31.91
C ARG A 285 -3.20 -10.86 31.91
N SER A 286 -3.80 -11.16 30.76
CA SER A 286 -4.64 -12.34 30.56
C SER A 286 -3.88 -13.64 30.81
N HIS A 287 -2.61 -13.73 30.38
CA HIS A 287 -1.77 -14.89 30.64
C HIS A 287 -1.35 -15.03 32.11
N LEU A 288 -1.17 -13.92 32.82
CA LEU A 288 -0.74 -13.92 34.22
C LEU A 288 -1.91 -14.03 35.20
N GLY A 289 -3.14 -13.80 34.75
CA GLY A 289 -4.35 -13.89 35.56
C GLY A 289 -4.59 -12.68 36.46
N TYR A 290 -4.25 -11.46 36.02
CA TYR A 290 -4.53 -10.20 36.73
C TYR A 290 -4.57 -8.95 35.83
#